data_AF-A0A180FDF9-F1
#
_entry.id   AF-A0A180FDF9-F1
#
_cell.length_a   1.000
_cell.length_b   1.000
_cell.length_c   1.000
_cell.angle_alpha   90.00
_cell.angle_beta   90.00
_cell.angle_gamma   90.00
#
_symmetry.space_group_name_H-M   'P 1'
#
loop_
_entity.id
_entity.type
_entity.pdbx_description
1 polymer ?
#
loop_
_entity_poly.entity_id
_entity_poly.type
_entity_poly.pdbx_seq_one_letter_code
_entity_poly.pdbx_strand_id
1 'polypeptide(L)' 'MAQTQTHMAYTVPDLAKELEGKKVIFGPAVCDEHLTIAFIEEEGIAVELMEIR' A
#
# COMPACT_ATOMS: atom_id res chain seq x y z
N MET A 1 -21.10 -5.53 8.34
CA MET A 1 -20.94 -4.23 7.65
C MET A 1 -20.80 -4.52 6.17
N ALA A 2 -21.63 -3.92 5.32
CA ALA A 2 -21.50 -4.09 3.88
C ALA A 2 -20.38 -3.16 3.40
N GLN A 3 -19.26 -3.72 2.91
CA GLN A 3 -18.26 -2.93 2.22
C GLN A 3 -18.89 -2.38 0.93
N THR A 4 -18.89 -1.06 0.77
CA THR A 4 -19.45 -0.37 -0.41
C THR A 4 -18.43 -0.19 -1.53
N GLN A 5 -17.15 -0.44 -1.25
CA GLN A 5 -16.04 -0.28 -2.19
C GLN A 5 -15.03 -1.41 -2.00
N THR A 6 -14.45 -1.87 -3.10
CA THR A 6 -13.42 -2.92 -3.08
C THR A 6 -12.14 -2.35 -2.52
N HIS A 7 -11.62 -3.00 -1.48
CA HIS A 7 -10.30 -2.70 -0.93
C HIS A 7 -9.29 -3.70 -1.46
N MET A 8 -8.21 -3.23 -2.10
CA MET A 8 -7.16 -4.06 -2.65
C MET A 8 -5.85 -3.78 -1.91
N ALA A 9 -5.28 -4.82 -1.30
CA ALA A 9 -4.04 -4.73 -0.54
C ALA A 9 -3.09 -5.86 -0.95
N TYR A 10 -1.80 -5.54 -1.10
CA TYR A 10 -0.74 -6.50 -1.41
C TYR A 10 0.36 -6.46 -0.36
N THR A 11 0.83 -7.63 0.04
CA THR A 11 2.03 -7.73 0.86
C THR A 11 3.26 -7.84 -0.05
N VAL A 12 4.22 -6.95 0.14
CA VAL A 12 5.44 -6.86 -0.67
C VAL A 12 6.67 -6.99 0.23
N PRO A 13 7.75 -7.63 -0.25
CA PRO A 13 8.96 -7.80 0.54
C PRO A 13 9.79 -6.52 0.66
N ASP A 14 9.61 -5.56 -0.27
CA ASP A 14 10.31 -4.28 -0.29
C ASP A 14 9.38 -3.19 -0.82
N LEU A 15 8.77 -2.44 0.08
CA LEU A 15 7.85 -1.35 -0.22
C LEU A 15 8.56 -0.25 -1.01
N ALA A 16 9.82 0.07 -0.67
CA ALA A 16 10.54 1.16 -1.29
C ALA A 16 10.76 0.89 -2.79
N LYS A 17 11.09 -0.36 -3.15
CA LYS A 17 11.17 -0.76 -4.56
C LYS A 17 9.83 -0.69 -5.28
N GLU A 18 8.75 -1.14 -4.65
CA GLU A 18 7.44 -1.17 -5.28
C GLU A 18 6.84 0.23 -5.47
N LEU A 19 7.20 1.18 -4.61
CA LEU A 19 6.85 2.59 -4.77
C LEU A 19 7.68 3.28 -5.86
N GLU A 20 8.83 2.72 -6.26
CA GLU A 20 9.70 3.32 -7.26
C GLU A 20 9.05 3.28 -8.65
N GLY A 21 8.74 4.46 -9.20
CA GLY A 21 8.07 4.59 -10.50
C GLY A 21 6.55 4.46 -10.46
N LYS A 22 5.95 4.24 -9.28
CA LYS A 22 4.49 4.29 -9.09
C LYS A 22 4.05 5.63 -8.49
N LYS A 23 2.78 5.98 -8.71
CA LYS A 23 2.20 7.21 -8.17
C LYS A 23 1.76 6.96 -6.72
N VAL A 24 2.60 7.34 -5.77
CA VAL A 24 2.29 7.21 -4.34
C VAL A 24 1.23 8.23 -3.95
N ILE A 25 0.07 7.75 -3.48
CA ILE A 25 -1.01 8.58 -2.91
C ILE A 25 -0.71 8.87 -1.45
N PHE A 26 -0.18 7.87 -0.72
CA PHE A 26 0.08 7.95 0.70
C PHE A 26 1.21 7.00 1.11
N GLY A 27 1.97 7.35 2.15
CA GLY A 27 3.05 6.51 2.68
C GLY A 27 4.45 6.90 2.17
N PRO A 28 5.51 6.18 2.61
CA PRO A 28 5.48 5.04 3.55
C PRO A 28 5.21 5.47 4.99
N ALA A 29 4.25 4.81 5.64
CA ALA A 29 3.90 5.02 7.04
C ALA A 29 4.15 3.74 7.84
N VAL A 30 4.89 3.84 8.94
CA VAL A 30 5.14 2.72 9.85
C VAL A 30 3.94 2.63 10.79
N CYS A 31 3.16 1.56 10.68
CA CYS A 31 2.04 1.29 11.58
C CYS A 31 2.49 0.53 12.83
N ASP A 32 3.41 -0.41 12.65
CA ASP A 32 4.01 -1.20 13.72
C ASP A 32 5.50 -1.44 13.43
N GLU A 33 6.25 -1.93 14.42
CA GLU A 33 7.69 -2.24 14.28
C GLU A 33 7.99 -3.23 13.13
N HIS A 34 6.99 -4.03 12.76
CA HIS A 34 7.05 -5.02 11.70
C HIS A 34 6.20 -4.68 10.48
N LEU A 35 5.42 -3.59 10.50
CA LEU A 35 4.44 -3.29 9.43
C LEU A 35 4.59 -1.86 8.94
N THR A 36 4.94 -1.73 7.67
CA THR A 36 4.93 -0.45 6.94
C THR A 36 3.89 -0.51 5.83
N ILE A 37 3.08 0.53 5.70
CA ILE A 37 2.05 0.62 4.66
C ILE A 37 2.27 1.83 3.75
N ALA A 38 1.85 1.71 2.49
CA ALA A 38 1.73 2.81 1.55
C ALA A 38 0.54 2.57 0.62
N PHE A 39 -0.03 3.64 0.08
CA PHE A 39 -1.05 3.57 -0.95
C PHE A 39 -0.51 4.16 -2.25
N ILE A 40 -0.74 3.45 -3.34
CA ILE A 40 -0.42 3.87 -4.70
C ILE A 40 -1.70 4.04 -5.51
N GLU A 41 -1.64 4.87 -6.53
CA GLU A 41 -2.67 4.99 -7.55
C GLU A 41 -2.28 4.11 -8.73
N GLU A 42 -3.11 3.13 -9.02
CA GLU A 42 -2.98 2.30 -10.21
C GLU A 42 -4.30 2.37 -10.99
N GLU A 43 -4.26 2.92 -12.21
CA GLU A 43 -5.44 3.12 -13.06
C GLU A 43 -6.62 3.87 -12.39
N GLY A 44 -6.30 4.78 -11.46
CA GLY A 44 -7.30 5.56 -10.71
C GLY A 44 -7.91 4.82 -9.52
N ILE A 45 -7.41 3.63 -9.20
CA ILE A 45 -7.78 2.84 -8.03
C ILE A 45 -6.67 2.95 -6.99
N ALA A 46 -7.04 3.17 -5.72
CA ALA A 46 -6.10 3.14 -4.62
C ALA A 46 -5.78 1.69 -4.25
N VAL A 47 -4.49 1.36 -4.25
CA VAL A 47 -3.99 0.03 -3.87
C VAL A 47 -3.10 0.18 -2.65
N GLU A 48 -3.40 -0.58 -1.61
CA GLU A 48 -2.57 -0.64 -0.40
C GLU A 48 -1.40 -1.61 -0.62
N LEU A 49 -0.19 -1.18 -0.29
CA LEU A 49 1.01 -1.99 -0.23
C LEU A 49 1.43 -2.09 1.23
N MET A 50 1.70 -3.31 1.69
CA MET A 50 2.11 -3.62 3.05
C MET A 50 3.46 -4.33 3.00
N GLU A 51 4.46 -3.80 3.69
CA GLU A 51 5.72 -4.50 3.94
C GLU A 51 5.70 -5.03 5.37
N ILE A 52 5.84 -6.35 5.48
CA ILE A 52 5.93 -7.05 6.77
C ILE A 52 7.37 -7.54 6.92
N ARG A 53 8.05 -7.16 8.01
CA ARG A 53 9.42 -7.55 8.33
C ARG A 53 9.52 -8.52 9.49
#